data_AF-A0A7W6C0J1-F1
#
_entry.id   AF-A0A7W6C0J1-F1
#
_cell.length_a   1.000
_cell.length_b   1.000
_cell.length_c   1.000
_cell.angle_alpha   90.00
_cell.angle_beta   90.00
_cell.angle_gamma   90.00
#
_symmetry.space_group_name_H-M   'P 1'
#
loop_
_entity.id
_entity.type
_entity.pdbx_description
1 polymer ?
#
loop_
_entity_poly.entity_id
_entity_poly.type
_entity_poly.pdbx_seq_one_letter_code
_entity_poly.pdbx_strand_id
1 'polypeptide(L)'
;MTASLDGSHLSNGDVITVSYRLGPSGAVQTRDVTVADAATFDKAAFASAWGTVPDVTVAAGSGSDVAFTHSGVTGSASQFTITDVVVRSSAATGSVIRNVDPLSGINGSKAASVKTGVLTWPGGLAATDRVSVKLVGVASPYTVAAGASLDAFVANLNTAFAGAYAASRTGAGELVLTAGTTGAGSSVAVESIAFSDAAGAAKVVTTTGLGLVTQPPRLAGGAFSAFTLDGNDTLGFTVRSGSGAARAVSIDRALVETVLGPQAGGAVASAADYKRVVDAALARAGVTGVTTALGSTPADADKLSFFGQLGQPLTIGEVAVSQGGPTMSVDRLDVSDTALAALGVASGEDRNKVLAAYLGVVNSAISGVTASAAYLGTVAARIDAQKSFTDTLMDSIDEGVGALVDADMDAESTRLQALQVQQQLGVQALSMINRSARDVLRLFR
;
A
#
# COMPACT_ATOMS: atom_id res chain seq x y z
N MET A 1 -23.12 51.01 -12.09
CA MET A 1 -22.13 49.93 -12.31
C MET A 1 -22.85 48.75 -12.96
N THR A 2 -22.22 48.05 -13.90
CA THR A 2 -22.77 46.84 -14.54
C THR A 2 -22.07 45.60 -13.99
N ALA A 3 -22.83 44.53 -13.77
CA ALA A 3 -22.33 43.26 -13.25
C ALA A 3 -23.05 42.08 -13.93
N SER A 4 -22.31 41.12 -14.47
CA SER A 4 -22.81 40.05 -15.35
C SER A 4 -23.28 38.80 -14.61
N LEU A 5 -24.52 38.37 -14.86
CA LEU A 5 -25.12 37.15 -14.33
C LEU A 5 -24.91 35.92 -15.22
N ASP A 6 -24.33 34.88 -14.62
CA ASP A 6 -24.34 33.51 -15.15
C ASP A 6 -25.18 32.60 -14.22
N GLY A 7 -26.31 32.11 -14.73
CA GLY A 7 -27.26 31.27 -13.99
C GLY A 7 -26.96 29.77 -14.03
N SER A 8 -25.95 29.33 -14.80
CA SER A 8 -25.71 27.90 -15.09
C SER A 8 -25.29 27.04 -13.89
N HIS A 9 -25.00 27.68 -12.74
CA HIS A 9 -24.50 27.01 -11.54
C HIS A 9 -25.42 27.15 -10.32
N LEU A 10 -26.59 27.79 -10.46
CA LEU A 10 -27.55 27.97 -9.38
C LEU A 10 -28.53 26.80 -9.29
N SER A 11 -29.10 26.57 -8.11
CA SER A 11 -30.17 25.59 -7.85
C SER A 11 -31.42 26.27 -7.32
N ASN A 12 -32.58 25.64 -7.52
CA ASN A 12 -33.86 26.17 -7.01
C ASN A 12 -33.78 26.27 -5.48
N GLY A 13 -34.14 27.44 -4.97
CA GLY A 13 -34.10 27.79 -3.56
C GLY A 13 -32.75 28.32 -3.06
N ASP A 14 -31.74 28.50 -3.91
CA ASP A 14 -30.50 29.18 -3.51
C ASP A 14 -30.78 30.66 -3.16
N VAL A 15 -30.07 31.21 -2.17
CA VAL A 15 -30.21 32.59 -1.68
C VAL A 15 -28.91 33.35 -1.98
N ILE A 16 -29.00 34.38 -2.81
CA ILE A 16 -27.90 35.29 -3.16
C ILE A 16 -27.96 36.50 -2.22
N THR A 17 -27.03 36.60 -1.27
CA THR A 17 -26.84 37.75 -0.40
C THR A 17 -25.87 38.74 -1.05
N VAL A 18 -26.32 39.95 -1.35
CA VAL A 18 -25.49 41.05 -1.85
C VAL A 18 -25.31 42.10 -0.77
N SER A 19 -24.05 42.38 -0.44
CA SER A 19 -23.65 43.46 0.47
C SER A 19 -23.20 44.68 -0.34
N TYR A 20 -23.75 45.85 -0.06
CA TYR A 20 -23.46 47.08 -0.79
C TYR A 20 -23.40 48.30 0.13
N ARG A 21 -22.76 49.37 -0.32
CA ARG A 21 -22.71 50.68 0.34
C ARG A 21 -23.14 51.79 -0.60
N LEU A 22 -23.80 52.80 -0.03
CA LEU A 22 -24.20 54.03 -0.71
C LEU A 22 -23.24 55.16 -0.30
N GLY A 23 -22.50 55.69 -1.27
CA GLY A 23 -21.42 56.65 -1.05
C GLY A 23 -20.12 56.03 -0.50
N PRO A 24 -19.03 56.81 -0.44
CA PRO A 24 -17.70 56.33 -0.04
C PRO A 24 -17.57 55.96 1.45
N SER A 25 -18.44 56.51 2.32
CA SER A 25 -18.44 56.28 3.78
C SER A 25 -19.78 55.76 4.32
N GLY A 26 -20.65 55.25 3.45
CA GLY A 26 -21.94 54.69 3.86
C GLY A 26 -21.80 53.37 4.62
N ALA A 27 -22.76 53.09 5.51
CA ALA A 27 -22.86 51.79 6.17
C ALA A 27 -23.12 50.68 5.14
N VAL A 28 -22.52 49.50 5.37
CA VAL A 28 -22.76 48.32 4.52
C VAL A 28 -24.17 47.80 4.80
N GLN A 29 -24.97 47.65 3.75
CA GLN A 29 -26.30 47.06 3.76
C GLN A 29 -26.28 45.71 3.04
N THR A 30 -27.14 44.78 3.47
CA THR A 30 -27.24 43.44 2.89
C THR A 30 -28.64 43.18 2.36
N ARG A 31 -28.73 42.52 1.21
CA ARG A 31 -29.99 42.08 0.61
C ARG A 31 -29.90 40.66 0.10
N ASP A 32 -30.94 39.88 0.38
CA ASP A 32 -31.06 38.50 -0.05
C ASP A 32 -32.02 38.38 -1.23
N VAL A 33 -31.61 37.67 -2.27
CA VAL A 33 -32.38 37.36 -3.46
C VAL A 33 -32.51 35.84 -3.57
N THR A 34 -33.73 35.31 -3.52
CA THR A 34 -33.95 33.86 -3.63
C THR A 34 -34.16 33.45 -5.08
N VAL A 35 -33.44 32.41 -5.52
CA VAL A 35 -33.57 31.79 -6.84
C VAL A 35 -34.81 30.90 -6.82
N ALA A 36 -35.91 31.37 -7.40
CA ALA A 36 -37.15 30.59 -7.45
C ALA A 36 -37.06 29.39 -8.41
N ASP A 37 -36.47 29.61 -9.59
CA ASP A 37 -36.22 28.58 -10.61
C ASP A 37 -34.89 28.87 -11.32
N ALA A 38 -33.92 27.98 -11.15
CA ALA A 38 -32.56 28.11 -11.67
C ALA A 38 -32.50 27.94 -13.19
N ALA A 39 -33.42 27.19 -13.80
CA ALA A 39 -33.44 27.01 -15.26
C ALA A 39 -33.82 28.30 -16.00
N THR A 40 -34.55 29.20 -15.34
CA THR A 40 -35.05 30.46 -15.89
C THR A 40 -34.45 31.68 -15.20
N PHE A 41 -33.49 31.49 -14.29
CA PHE A 41 -32.90 32.58 -13.51
C PHE A 41 -31.95 33.41 -14.39
N ASP A 42 -32.39 34.62 -14.73
CA ASP A 42 -31.63 35.59 -15.52
C ASP A 42 -31.56 36.98 -14.85
N LYS A 43 -30.99 37.96 -15.53
CA LYS A 43 -30.89 39.35 -15.05
C LYS A 43 -32.24 40.02 -14.77
N ALA A 44 -33.31 39.62 -15.46
CA ALA A 44 -34.65 40.17 -15.24
C ALA A 44 -35.30 39.52 -14.01
N ALA A 45 -35.11 38.20 -13.83
CA ALA A 45 -35.48 37.49 -12.61
C ALA A 45 -34.75 38.06 -11.39
N PHE A 46 -33.44 38.34 -11.50
CA PHE A 46 -32.69 38.98 -10.42
C PHE A 46 -33.18 40.39 -10.09
N ALA A 47 -33.38 41.25 -11.10
CA ALA A 47 -33.83 42.62 -10.89
C ALA A 47 -35.25 42.70 -10.31
N SER A 48 -36.15 41.79 -10.70
CA SER A 48 -37.50 41.70 -10.14
C SER A 48 -37.50 41.18 -8.71
N ALA A 49 -36.65 40.18 -8.40
CA ALA A 49 -36.52 39.63 -7.06
C ALA A 49 -35.80 40.58 -6.06
N TRP A 50 -35.00 41.53 -6.56
CA TRP A 50 -34.37 42.57 -5.73
C TRP A 50 -35.40 43.50 -5.06
N GLY A 51 -36.53 43.73 -5.72
CA GLY A 51 -37.60 44.59 -5.22
C GLY A 51 -37.24 46.08 -5.19
N THR A 52 -38.08 46.89 -4.52
CA THR A 52 -37.86 48.34 -4.38
C THR A 52 -37.08 48.66 -3.11
N VAL A 53 -35.97 49.38 -3.28
CA VAL A 53 -35.17 49.92 -2.18
C VAL A 53 -35.11 51.43 -2.34
N PRO A 54 -35.28 52.22 -1.26
CA PRO A 54 -35.10 53.67 -1.33
C PRO A 54 -33.75 54.02 -1.95
N ASP A 55 -33.79 54.94 -2.92
CA ASP A 55 -32.62 55.48 -3.61
C ASP A 55 -31.78 54.46 -4.40
N VAL A 56 -32.21 53.21 -4.58
CA VAL A 56 -31.49 52.21 -5.41
C VAL A 56 -32.43 51.60 -6.43
N THR A 57 -32.12 51.78 -7.70
CA THR A 57 -32.83 51.14 -8.82
C THR A 57 -31.93 50.09 -9.45
N VAL A 58 -32.47 48.87 -9.58
CA VAL A 58 -31.83 47.72 -10.23
C VAL A 58 -32.57 47.42 -11.53
N ALA A 59 -31.83 47.33 -12.64
CA ALA A 59 -32.39 47.08 -13.96
C ALA A 59 -31.55 46.08 -14.74
N ALA A 60 -32.17 45.40 -15.72
CA ALA A 60 -31.45 44.60 -16.69
C ALA A 60 -30.60 45.51 -17.59
N GLY A 61 -29.28 45.33 -17.58
CA GLY A 61 -28.32 46.03 -18.44
C GLY A 61 -28.12 45.35 -19.80
N SER A 62 -27.09 45.78 -20.54
CA SER A 62 -26.69 45.18 -21.81
C SER A 62 -26.05 43.79 -21.61
N GLY A 63 -26.28 42.85 -22.52
CA GLY A 63 -25.71 41.50 -22.41
C GLY A 63 -26.25 40.74 -21.19
N SER A 64 -25.37 40.11 -20.42
CA SER A 64 -25.71 39.41 -19.15
C SER A 64 -25.72 40.34 -17.93
N ASP A 65 -25.54 41.65 -18.10
CA ASP A 65 -25.34 42.58 -16.99
C ASP A 65 -26.63 43.00 -16.27
N VAL A 66 -26.52 43.23 -14.96
CA VAL A 66 -27.46 43.95 -14.10
C VAL A 66 -26.84 45.29 -13.75
N ALA A 67 -27.63 46.35 -13.92
CA ALA A 67 -27.24 47.71 -13.63
C ALA A 67 -27.83 48.15 -12.28
N PHE A 68 -26.94 48.59 -11.39
CA PHE A 68 -27.31 49.25 -10.14
C PHE A 68 -27.11 50.75 -10.27
N THR A 69 -28.14 51.52 -9.91
CA THR A 69 -28.14 52.98 -9.94
C THR A 69 -28.60 53.54 -8.61
N HIS A 70 -27.82 54.46 -8.03
CA HIS A 70 -28.23 55.22 -6.87
C HIS A 70 -28.96 56.48 -7.34
N SER A 71 -30.27 56.55 -7.09
CA SER A 71 -31.12 57.65 -7.53
C SER A 71 -31.14 58.77 -6.49
N GLY A 72 -31.23 60.03 -6.93
CA GLY A 72 -31.47 61.17 -6.04
C GLY A 72 -30.24 61.89 -5.47
N VAL A 73 -29.01 61.52 -5.85
CA VAL A 73 -27.78 62.13 -5.33
C VAL A 73 -26.76 62.39 -6.44
N THR A 74 -26.05 63.52 -6.37
CA THR A 74 -25.01 63.93 -7.35
C THR A 74 -23.62 63.99 -6.70
N GLY A 75 -22.56 63.81 -7.50
CA GLY A 75 -21.17 63.84 -7.03
C GLY A 75 -20.70 62.54 -6.37
N SER A 76 -19.65 62.55 -5.54
CA SER A 76 -19.09 61.34 -4.92
C SER A 76 -20.10 60.56 -4.05
N ALA A 77 -21.17 61.22 -3.59
CA ALA A 77 -22.27 60.58 -2.86
C ALA A 77 -23.13 59.66 -3.74
N SER A 78 -23.08 59.78 -5.08
CA SER A 78 -23.81 58.90 -6.01
C SER A 78 -23.13 57.53 -6.21
N GLN A 79 -22.04 57.25 -5.49
CA GLN A 79 -21.26 56.03 -5.66
C GLN A 79 -22.01 54.84 -5.04
N PHE A 80 -22.47 53.91 -5.87
CA PHE A 80 -22.90 52.58 -5.41
C PHE A 80 -21.71 51.64 -5.48
N THR A 81 -21.31 51.02 -4.36
CA THR A 81 -20.25 50.00 -4.36
C THR A 81 -20.78 48.70 -3.80
N ILE A 82 -20.62 47.61 -4.55
CA ILE A 82 -20.85 46.26 -4.03
C ILE A 82 -19.60 45.86 -3.25
N THR A 83 -19.79 45.51 -1.98
CA THR A 83 -18.69 45.10 -1.10
C THR A 83 -18.52 43.59 -1.03
N ASP A 84 -19.62 42.84 -1.13
CA ASP A 84 -19.58 41.37 -1.07
C ASP A 84 -20.81 40.74 -1.75
N VAL A 85 -20.66 39.51 -2.26
CA VAL A 85 -21.75 38.71 -2.85
C VAL A 85 -21.55 37.25 -2.45
N VAL A 86 -22.56 36.64 -1.82
CA VAL A 86 -22.51 35.27 -1.30
C VAL A 86 -23.74 34.49 -1.73
N VAL A 87 -23.56 33.28 -2.25
CA VAL A 87 -24.68 32.37 -2.58
C VAL A 87 -24.77 31.25 -1.55
N ARG A 88 -25.92 31.13 -0.90
CA ARG A 88 -26.24 30.09 0.09
C ARG A 88 -27.30 29.17 -0.48
N SER A 89 -26.99 27.89 -0.66
CA SER A 89 -27.93 26.90 -1.15
C SER A 89 -28.84 26.39 -0.04
N SER A 90 -30.13 26.19 -0.36
CA SER A 90 -31.16 25.71 0.57
C SER A 90 -31.35 24.19 0.58
N ALA A 91 -30.53 23.43 -0.15
CA ALA A 91 -30.61 21.98 -0.16
C ALA A 91 -30.52 21.44 1.28
N ALA A 92 -31.55 20.68 1.68
CA ALA A 92 -31.79 20.24 3.04
C ALA A 92 -30.53 19.69 3.72
N THR A 93 -30.33 20.12 4.97
CA THR A 93 -29.21 19.82 5.89
C THR A 93 -27.96 20.70 5.71
N GLY A 94 -27.99 21.88 6.33
CA GLY A 94 -26.85 22.80 6.44
C GLY A 94 -26.78 23.80 5.29
N SER A 95 -26.52 25.07 5.60
CA SER A 95 -26.40 26.12 4.59
C SER A 95 -25.16 25.85 3.72
N VAL A 96 -25.36 25.37 2.50
CA VAL A 96 -24.26 25.03 1.59
C VAL A 96 -23.86 26.28 0.81
N ILE A 97 -22.72 26.89 1.13
CA ILE A 97 -22.20 28.03 0.36
C ILE A 97 -21.53 27.49 -0.92
N ARG A 98 -22.15 27.73 -2.08
CA ARG A 98 -21.58 27.38 -3.39
C ARG A 98 -20.89 28.60 -3.99
N ASN A 99 -19.69 28.39 -4.54
CA ASN A 99 -18.98 29.43 -5.28
C ASN A 99 -19.60 29.56 -6.67
N VAL A 100 -20.71 30.28 -6.75
CA VAL A 100 -21.20 30.86 -7.98
C VAL A 100 -20.88 32.33 -7.86
N ASP A 101 -20.17 32.91 -8.84
CA ASP A 101 -20.05 34.36 -8.98
C ASP A 101 -21.17 34.80 -9.92
N PRO A 102 -22.38 35.12 -9.39
CA PRO A 102 -23.47 35.57 -10.22
C PRO A 102 -23.22 36.99 -10.77
N LEU A 103 -22.07 37.63 -10.54
CA LEU A 103 -21.85 39.05 -10.87
C LEU A 103 -20.40 39.29 -11.35
N SER A 104 -20.07 38.77 -12.53
CA SER A 104 -18.77 38.97 -13.19
C SER A 104 -18.63 40.39 -13.78
N GLY A 105 -17.44 41.01 -13.69
CA GLY A 105 -17.10 42.20 -14.51
C GLY A 105 -17.17 43.58 -13.84
N ILE A 106 -17.20 43.70 -12.52
CA ILE A 106 -17.09 45.02 -11.86
C ILE A 106 -15.68 45.60 -12.08
N ASN A 107 -15.59 46.73 -12.79
CA ASN A 107 -14.34 47.48 -12.99
C ASN A 107 -13.85 48.08 -11.65
N GLY A 108 -12.90 47.38 -11.03
CA GLY A 108 -12.20 47.82 -9.82
C GLY A 108 -12.02 46.67 -8.82
N SER A 109 -10.95 45.89 -8.99
CA SER A 109 -10.61 44.69 -8.19
C SER A 109 -11.69 43.61 -8.22
N LYS A 110 -11.33 42.38 -8.66
CA LYS A 110 -12.24 41.23 -8.65
C LYS A 110 -13.03 41.20 -7.35
N ALA A 111 -14.36 41.26 -7.45
CA ALA A 111 -15.26 41.11 -6.32
C ALA A 111 -14.85 39.86 -5.53
N ALA A 112 -14.95 39.96 -4.22
CA ALA A 112 -14.36 39.07 -3.24
C ALA A 112 -14.93 37.64 -3.33
N SER A 113 -14.55 36.85 -4.33
CA SER A 113 -15.04 35.48 -4.50
C SER A 113 -14.60 34.62 -3.30
N VAL A 114 -15.56 33.98 -2.64
CA VAL A 114 -15.29 32.95 -1.63
C VAL A 114 -14.54 31.80 -2.32
N LYS A 115 -13.32 31.48 -1.88
CA LYS A 115 -12.58 30.34 -2.45
C LYS A 115 -13.16 29.03 -1.95
N THR A 116 -13.45 28.13 -2.88
CA THR A 116 -13.81 26.74 -2.61
C THR A 116 -12.70 25.80 -3.04
N GLY A 117 -12.54 24.73 -2.28
CA GLY A 117 -11.71 23.59 -2.63
C GLY A 117 -12.53 22.31 -2.58
N VAL A 118 -12.27 21.42 -3.52
CA VAL A 118 -13.03 20.19 -3.71
C VAL A 118 -12.10 19.01 -3.48
N LEU A 119 -12.55 18.07 -2.65
CA LEU A 119 -11.98 16.73 -2.54
C LEU A 119 -12.92 15.77 -3.27
N THR A 120 -12.38 15.06 -4.26
CA THR A 120 -13.11 14.07 -5.03
C THR A 120 -12.50 12.69 -4.77
N TRP A 121 -13.36 11.71 -4.51
CA TRP A 121 -13.01 10.30 -4.43
C TRP A 121 -13.51 9.59 -5.69
N PRO A 122 -12.65 9.34 -6.69
CA PRO A 122 -13.08 8.87 -8.01
C PRO A 122 -13.79 7.51 -8.00
N GLY A 123 -13.52 6.66 -7.01
CA GLY A 123 -14.19 5.37 -6.81
C GLY A 123 -15.35 5.40 -5.83
N GLY A 124 -15.76 6.60 -5.38
CA GLY A 124 -16.67 6.77 -4.26
C GLY A 124 -16.05 6.42 -2.91
N LEU A 125 -16.87 6.49 -1.86
CA LEU A 125 -16.51 6.17 -0.48
C LEU A 125 -17.27 4.91 -0.05
N ALA A 126 -16.56 3.80 0.21
CA ALA A 126 -17.18 2.63 0.82
C ALA A 126 -17.34 2.85 2.33
N ALA A 127 -18.35 2.24 2.94
CA ALA A 127 -18.65 2.38 4.38
C ALA A 127 -17.53 1.86 5.31
N THR A 128 -16.51 1.18 4.80
CA THR A 128 -15.37 0.69 5.58
C THR A 128 -14.10 1.50 5.38
N ASP A 129 -14.11 2.45 4.44
CA ASP A 129 -12.94 3.26 4.12
C ASP A 129 -12.58 4.22 5.24
N ARG A 130 -11.35 4.75 5.23
CA ARG A 130 -10.88 5.74 6.20
C ARG A 130 -10.39 6.97 5.47
N VAL A 131 -10.92 8.13 5.85
CA VAL A 131 -10.51 9.44 5.36
C VAL A 131 -9.86 10.18 6.51
N SER A 132 -8.65 10.72 6.28
CA SER A 132 -7.93 11.55 7.21
C SER A 132 -7.58 12.88 6.56
N VAL A 133 -8.02 13.98 7.16
CA VAL A 133 -7.75 15.33 6.67
C VAL A 133 -7.18 16.16 7.81
N LYS A 134 -6.02 16.77 7.58
CA LYS A 134 -5.44 17.80 8.45
C LYS A 134 -5.56 19.13 7.73
N LEU A 135 -6.35 20.06 8.27
CA LEU A 135 -6.33 21.44 7.77
C LEU A 135 -5.30 22.26 8.53
N VAL A 136 -4.85 23.35 7.91
CA VAL A 136 -3.87 24.26 8.50
C VAL A 136 -4.41 24.85 9.81
N GLY A 137 -3.58 24.85 10.85
CA GLY A 137 -3.91 25.45 12.16
C GLY A 137 -4.61 24.51 13.14
N VAL A 138 -4.94 23.27 12.76
CA VAL A 138 -5.46 22.26 13.70
C VAL A 138 -4.37 21.29 14.13
N ALA A 139 -4.35 20.99 15.43
CA ALA A 139 -3.32 20.18 16.09
C ALA A 139 -3.30 18.71 15.65
N SER A 140 -4.45 18.13 15.27
CA SER A 140 -4.54 16.71 14.90
C SER A 140 -5.44 16.49 13.68
N PRO A 141 -5.09 15.54 12.80
CA PRO A 141 -5.95 15.23 11.65
C PRO A 141 -7.30 14.69 12.11
N TYR A 142 -8.36 15.09 11.41
CA TYR A 142 -9.66 14.47 11.57
C TYR A 142 -9.69 13.18 10.76
N THR A 143 -9.74 12.05 11.44
CA THR A 143 -9.86 10.73 10.82
C THR A 143 -11.24 10.15 11.09
N VAL A 144 -11.95 9.76 10.05
CA VAL A 144 -13.22 9.05 10.15
C VAL A 144 -13.13 7.76 9.36
N ALA A 145 -13.49 6.64 10.00
CA ALA A 145 -13.90 5.45 9.28
C ALA A 145 -15.28 5.75 8.70
N ALA A 146 -15.44 5.67 7.38
CA ALA A 146 -16.62 5.99 6.60
C ALA A 146 -17.89 5.19 6.99
N GLY A 147 -17.79 4.34 8.02
CA GLY A 147 -18.91 3.65 8.69
C GLY A 147 -19.55 4.49 9.80
N ALA A 148 -18.85 5.49 10.32
CA ALA A 148 -19.50 6.67 10.87
C ALA A 148 -19.91 7.54 9.68
N SER A 149 -21.18 7.95 9.62
CA SER A 149 -21.73 8.65 8.45
C SER A 149 -20.77 9.75 7.99
N LEU A 150 -20.52 9.86 6.69
CA LEU A 150 -19.77 10.97 6.11
C LEU A 150 -20.34 12.33 6.55
N ASP A 151 -21.63 12.37 6.87
CA ASP A 151 -22.32 13.50 7.47
C ASP A 151 -21.76 13.85 8.88
N ALA A 152 -21.36 12.85 9.68
CA ALA A 152 -20.64 13.07 10.94
C ALA A 152 -19.22 13.61 10.71
N PHE A 153 -18.53 13.19 9.64
CA PHE A 153 -17.25 13.77 9.25
C PHE A 153 -17.41 15.25 8.85
N VAL A 154 -18.41 15.56 8.02
CA VAL A 154 -18.76 16.94 7.64
C VAL A 154 -19.12 17.77 8.88
N ALA A 155 -19.92 17.22 9.80
CA ALA A 155 -20.27 17.90 11.05
C ALA A 155 -19.04 18.15 11.94
N ASN A 156 -18.12 17.18 12.05
CA ASN A 156 -16.87 17.33 12.80
C ASN A 156 -15.97 18.40 12.18
N LEU A 157 -15.84 18.43 10.84
CA LEU A 157 -15.10 19.48 10.14
C LEU A 157 -15.72 20.87 10.38
N ASN A 158 -17.05 20.98 10.31
CA ASN A 158 -17.75 22.25 10.57
C ASN A 158 -17.62 22.70 12.03
N THR A 159 -17.58 21.77 12.98
CA THR A 159 -17.38 22.08 14.41
C THR A 159 -15.94 22.52 14.69
N ALA A 160 -14.97 21.83 14.08
CA ALA A 160 -13.55 22.09 14.22
C ALA A 160 -13.12 23.48 13.72
N PHE A 161 -13.76 23.98 12.66
CA PHE A 161 -13.40 25.22 11.96
C PHE A 161 -14.51 26.26 11.98
N ALA A 162 -15.34 26.28 13.04
CA ALA A 162 -16.43 27.24 13.17
C ALA A 162 -15.95 28.68 12.86
N GLY A 163 -16.38 29.22 11.70
CA GLY A 163 -16.03 30.55 11.21
C GLY A 163 -14.84 30.64 10.23
N ALA A 164 -13.98 29.63 10.12
CA ALA A 164 -12.84 29.63 9.19
C ALA A 164 -13.12 28.90 7.87
N TYR A 165 -13.87 27.80 7.91
CA TYR A 165 -14.29 27.03 6.73
C TYR A 165 -15.68 26.41 6.93
N ALA A 166 -16.40 26.16 5.83
CA ALA A 166 -17.62 25.36 5.80
C ALA A 166 -17.41 24.13 4.91
N ALA A 167 -17.70 22.94 5.44
CA ALA A 167 -17.67 21.67 4.75
C ALA A 167 -19.09 21.26 4.33
N SER A 168 -19.25 20.80 3.10
CA SER A 168 -20.51 20.29 2.56
C SER A 168 -20.28 19.17 1.55
N ARG A 169 -21.28 18.31 1.37
CA ARG A 169 -21.25 17.18 0.44
C ARG A 169 -22.18 17.44 -0.75
N THR A 170 -21.67 17.29 -1.97
CA THR A 170 -22.44 17.45 -3.22
C THR A 170 -22.82 16.12 -3.87
N GLY A 171 -22.38 14.98 -3.32
CA GLY A 171 -22.72 13.64 -3.82
C GLY A 171 -22.08 12.50 -3.03
N ALA A 172 -22.10 11.27 -3.56
CA ALA A 172 -21.55 10.08 -2.89
C ALA A 172 -20.01 10.06 -2.78
N GLY A 173 -19.30 10.98 -3.45
CA GLY A 173 -17.84 10.97 -3.56
C GLY A 173 -17.21 12.35 -3.73
N GLU A 174 -17.88 13.42 -3.28
CA GLU A 174 -17.35 14.78 -3.37
C GLU A 174 -17.61 15.56 -2.07
N LEU A 175 -16.56 16.17 -1.54
CA LEU A 175 -16.58 17.06 -0.38
C LEU A 175 -16.09 18.44 -0.81
N VAL A 176 -16.94 19.44 -0.61
CA VAL A 176 -16.63 20.85 -0.87
C VAL A 176 -16.28 21.52 0.45
N LEU A 177 -15.12 22.17 0.47
CA LEU A 177 -14.66 23.04 1.54
C LEU A 177 -14.72 24.48 1.03
N THR A 178 -15.35 25.35 1.81
CA THR A 178 -15.58 26.75 1.46
C THR A 178 -14.89 27.64 2.49
N ALA A 179 -14.08 28.62 2.06
CA ALA A 179 -13.46 29.58 2.97
C ALA A 179 -14.51 30.43 3.71
N GLY A 180 -14.29 30.69 4.99
CA GLY A 180 -15.13 31.57 5.82
C GLY A 180 -14.88 33.06 5.58
N THR A 181 -13.80 33.41 4.87
CA THR A 181 -13.43 34.79 4.53
C THR A 181 -13.58 35.06 3.03
N THR A 182 -13.90 36.30 2.67
CA THR A 182 -14.00 36.77 1.27
C THR A 182 -12.76 37.59 0.88
N GLY A 183 -12.35 37.53 -0.40
CA GLY A 183 -11.29 38.40 -0.95
C GLY A 183 -10.08 37.67 -1.55
N ALA A 184 -9.12 38.45 -2.07
CA ALA A 184 -7.97 37.95 -2.83
C ALA A 184 -6.97 37.09 -2.02
N GLY A 185 -6.98 37.22 -0.68
CA GLY A 185 -6.17 36.40 0.23
C GLY A 185 -6.90 35.17 0.80
N SER A 186 -8.20 35.02 0.53
CA SER A 186 -8.95 33.86 0.98
C SER A 186 -8.48 32.61 0.25
N SER A 187 -8.18 31.55 0.99
CA SER A 187 -7.87 30.23 0.42
C SER A 187 -8.29 29.14 1.40
N VAL A 188 -8.63 27.97 0.84
CA VAL A 188 -8.83 26.76 1.64
C VAL A 188 -7.48 26.04 1.69
N ALA A 189 -6.87 26.00 2.88
CA ALA A 189 -5.55 25.42 3.08
C ALA A 189 -5.67 24.09 3.84
N VAL A 190 -5.45 23.00 3.12
CA VAL A 190 -5.40 21.64 3.67
C VAL A 190 -3.94 21.25 3.80
N GLU A 191 -3.46 20.96 5.00
CA GLU A 191 -2.07 20.58 5.24
C GLU A 191 -1.77 19.18 4.68
N SER A 192 -2.66 18.22 4.96
CA SER A 192 -2.54 16.88 4.41
C SER A 192 -3.84 16.13 4.26
N ILE A 193 -3.90 15.23 3.26
CA ILE A 193 -5.02 14.32 3.05
C ILE A 193 -4.48 12.90 2.88
N ALA A 194 -5.10 11.93 3.56
CA ALA A 194 -4.90 10.51 3.31
C ALA A 194 -6.26 9.81 3.19
N PHE A 195 -6.34 8.87 2.26
CA PHE A 195 -7.50 8.04 2.02
C PHE A 195 -7.04 6.59 1.94
N SER A 196 -7.68 5.69 2.67
CA SER A 196 -7.35 4.27 2.68
C SER A 196 -8.59 3.39 2.84
N ASP A 197 -8.47 2.10 2.57
CA ASP A 197 -9.49 1.12 2.98
C ASP A 197 -9.37 0.72 4.46
N ALA A 198 -10.22 -0.20 4.91
CA ALA A 198 -10.19 -0.76 6.27
C ALA A 198 -8.92 -1.57 6.57
N ALA A 199 -8.32 -2.20 5.55
CA ALA A 199 -7.08 -2.95 5.68
C ALA A 199 -5.84 -2.03 5.69
N GLY A 200 -6.03 -0.73 5.45
CA GLY A 200 -4.97 0.28 5.42
C GLY A 200 -4.33 0.48 4.05
N ALA A 201 -4.86 -0.13 2.98
CA ALA A 201 -4.37 0.12 1.63
C ALA A 201 -4.78 1.53 1.18
N ALA A 202 -3.80 2.34 0.77
CA ALA A 202 -4.04 3.70 0.34
C ALA A 202 -4.89 3.76 -0.94
N LYS A 203 -5.70 4.80 -1.05
CA LYS A 203 -6.61 5.07 -2.17
C LYS A 203 -6.40 6.50 -2.69
N VAL A 204 -6.88 6.76 -3.89
CA VAL A 204 -6.67 8.04 -4.58
C VAL A 204 -7.71 9.06 -4.15
N VAL A 205 -7.25 10.28 -3.85
CA VAL A 205 -8.10 11.46 -3.66
C VAL A 205 -7.62 12.56 -4.60
N THR A 206 -8.54 13.18 -5.33
CA THR A 206 -8.23 14.29 -6.23
C THR A 206 -8.62 15.60 -5.54
N THR A 207 -7.79 16.62 -5.67
CA THR A 207 -8.04 17.94 -5.08
C THR A 207 -8.07 19.02 -6.14
N THR A 208 -9.10 19.85 -6.13
CA THR A 208 -9.25 21.00 -7.05
C THR A 208 -9.48 22.26 -6.24
N GLY A 209 -8.80 23.36 -6.57
CA GLY A 209 -9.01 24.66 -5.90
C GLY A 209 -8.48 24.78 -4.47
N LEU A 210 -7.76 23.78 -3.97
CA LEU A 210 -7.10 23.79 -2.66
C LEU A 210 -5.68 24.38 -2.78
N GLY A 211 -5.24 25.13 -1.75
CA GLY A 211 -3.84 25.54 -1.58
C GLY A 211 -2.92 24.34 -1.33
N LEU A 212 -1.61 24.56 -1.17
CA LEU A 212 -0.60 23.48 -1.07
C LEU A 212 -1.06 22.30 -0.20
N VAL A 213 -1.40 21.17 -0.83
CA VAL A 213 -1.85 19.94 -0.15
C VAL A 213 -0.73 18.91 -0.16
N THR A 214 -0.34 18.43 1.01
CA THR A 214 0.57 17.29 1.10
C THR A 214 -0.24 15.99 1.01
N GLN A 215 0.00 15.17 -0.01
CA GLN A 215 -0.57 13.83 -0.11
C GLN A 215 0.54 12.77 -0.01
N PRO A 216 0.21 11.54 0.42
CA PRO A 216 1.11 10.40 0.24
C PRO A 216 1.60 10.33 -1.21
N PRO A 217 2.92 10.21 -1.47
CA PRO A 217 3.41 10.10 -2.83
C PRO A 217 2.81 8.85 -3.47
N ARG A 218 2.33 8.98 -4.71
CA ARG A 218 1.79 7.87 -5.51
C ARG A 218 2.69 7.67 -6.72
N LEU A 219 3.21 6.45 -6.88
CA LEU A 219 3.79 5.98 -8.14
C LEU A 219 2.79 5.03 -8.80
N ALA A 220 2.16 5.48 -9.87
CA ALA A 220 1.25 4.64 -10.65
C ALA A 220 2.05 3.76 -11.62
N GLY A 221 1.80 2.46 -11.60
CA GLY A 221 2.34 1.51 -12.56
C GLY A 221 1.59 1.54 -13.90
N GLY A 222 2.12 0.79 -14.86
CA GLY A 222 1.44 0.49 -16.12
C GLY A 222 0.26 -0.45 -15.92
N ALA A 223 -0.52 -0.66 -16.99
CA ALA A 223 -1.55 -1.69 -17.01
C ALA A 223 -0.91 -3.07 -16.85
N PHE A 224 -1.50 -3.90 -16.01
CA PHE A 224 -1.05 -5.27 -15.79
C PHE A 224 -1.27 -6.12 -17.05
N SER A 225 -0.27 -6.96 -17.37
CA SER A 225 -0.37 -8.04 -18.35
C SER A 225 -0.02 -9.35 -17.66
N ALA A 226 -0.82 -10.39 -17.90
CA ALA A 226 -0.54 -11.72 -17.36
C ALA A 226 0.84 -12.22 -17.78
N PHE A 227 1.53 -12.88 -16.85
CA PHE A 227 2.84 -13.50 -17.08
C PHE A 227 2.97 -14.77 -16.26
N THR A 228 3.95 -15.60 -16.62
CA THR A 228 4.29 -16.83 -15.90
C THR A 228 5.79 -16.83 -15.65
N LEU A 229 6.18 -17.06 -14.40
CA LEU A 229 7.58 -17.26 -14.01
C LEU A 229 7.92 -18.75 -14.06
N ASP A 230 8.99 -19.07 -14.76
CA ASP A 230 9.62 -20.38 -14.67
C ASP A 230 10.44 -20.53 -13.36
N GLY A 231 11.11 -21.68 -13.18
CA GLY A 231 11.84 -21.97 -11.95
C GLY A 231 13.08 -21.10 -11.71
N ASN A 232 13.62 -20.45 -12.75
CA ASN A 232 14.84 -19.65 -12.72
C ASN A 232 14.56 -18.15 -12.95
N ASP A 233 13.35 -17.80 -13.36
CA ASP A 233 12.91 -16.43 -13.54
C ASP A 233 12.81 -15.69 -12.21
N THR A 234 13.36 -14.47 -12.19
CA THR A 234 13.16 -13.54 -11.09
C THR A 234 12.82 -12.15 -11.60
N LEU A 235 11.80 -11.55 -11.00
CA LEU A 235 11.43 -10.16 -11.19
C LEU A 235 11.91 -9.37 -9.98
N GLY A 236 12.90 -8.52 -10.17
CA GLY A 236 13.51 -7.70 -9.13
C GLY A 236 13.25 -6.21 -9.34
N PHE A 237 13.03 -5.47 -8.26
CA PHE A 237 13.05 -4.01 -8.27
C PHE A 237 13.51 -3.49 -6.91
N THR A 238 13.90 -2.23 -6.84
CA THR A 238 14.25 -1.60 -5.55
C THR A 238 13.18 -0.62 -5.13
N VAL A 239 12.90 -0.57 -3.83
CA VAL A 239 11.95 0.39 -3.25
C VAL A 239 12.67 1.22 -2.20
N ARG A 240 12.54 2.53 -2.30
CA ARG A 240 13.00 3.47 -1.28
C ARG A 240 11.83 4.34 -0.83
N SER A 241 11.58 4.30 0.47
CA SER A 241 10.64 5.18 1.17
C SER A 241 11.43 6.11 2.09
N GLY A 242 11.25 7.43 1.91
CA GLY A 242 11.95 8.45 2.69
C GLY A 242 13.46 8.53 2.40
N SER A 243 14.23 8.93 3.41
CA SER A 243 15.70 9.08 3.34
C SER A 243 16.48 7.79 3.60
N GLY A 244 15.80 6.66 3.80
CA GLY A 244 16.44 5.37 4.08
C GLY A 244 17.12 4.73 2.86
N ALA A 245 17.85 3.63 3.10
CA ALA A 245 18.44 2.82 2.05
C ALA A 245 17.37 2.15 1.17
N ALA A 246 17.64 2.05 -0.13
CA ALA A 246 16.77 1.30 -1.05
C ALA A 246 16.81 -0.19 -0.70
N ARG A 247 15.64 -0.83 -0.64
CA ARG A 247 15.48 -2.26 -0.37
C ARG A 247 15.20 -3.00 -1.66
N ALA A 248 15.90 -4.10 -1.89
CA ALA A 248 15.65 -4.97 -3.03
C ALA A 248 14.43 -5.87 -2.73
N VAL A 249 13.48 -5.87 -3.65
CA VAL A 249 12.30 -6.72 -3.66
C VAL A 249 12.46 -7.69 -4.82
N SER A 250 12.37 -8.98 -4.54
CA SER A 250 12.43 -10.03 -5.56
C SER A 250 11.16 -10.88 -5.52
N ILE A 251 10.61 -11.14 -6.70
CA ILE A 251 9.50 -12.03 -6.94
C ILE A 251 10.04 -13.20 -7.75
N ASP A 252 9.93 -14.39 -7.17
CA ASP A 252 10.31 -15.66 -7.76
C ASP A 252 9.08 -16.59 -7.80
N ARG A 253 9.18 -17.70 -8.54
CA ARG A 253 8.12 -18.69 -8.62
C ARG A 253 7.68 -19.21 -7.25
N ALA A 254 8.62 -19.45 -6.34
CA ALA A 254 8.33 -19.97 -5.00
C ALA A 254 7.44 -19.00 -4.19
N LEU A 255 7.67 -17.69 -4.31
CA LEU A 255 6.83 -16.66 -3.71
C LEU A 255 5.44 -16.66 -4.33
N VAL A 256 5.34 -16.74 -5.66
CA VAL A 256 4.05 -16.82 -6.36
C VAL A 256 3.25 -18.03 -5.90
N GLU A 257 3.88 -19.21 -5.81
CA GLU A 257 3.24 -20.44 -5.35
C GLU A 257 2.88 -20.40 -3.86
N THR A 258 3.66 -19.69 -3.03
CA THR A 258 3.33 -19.48 -1.61
C THR A 258 2.07 -18.62 -1.45
N VAL A 259 1.88 -17.63 -2.32
CA VAL A 259 0.79 -16.64 -2.21
C VAL A 259 -0.49 -17.10 -2.92
N LEU A 260 -0.37 -17.65 -4.12
CA LEU A 260 -1.48 -18.06 -4.99
C LEU A 260 -1.76 -19.57 -4.92
N GLY A 261 -0.88 -20.33 -4.27
CA GLY A 261 -0.93 -21.77 -4.17
C GLY A 261 -0.11 -22.49 -5.24
N PRO A 262 0.23 -23.77 -5.01
CA PRO A 262 1.08 -24.55 -5.92
C PRO A 262 0.44 -24.78 -7.30
N GLN A 263 -0.89 -24.70 -7.39
CA GLN A 263 -1.65 -24.85 -8.64
C GLN A 263 -1.43 -23.69 -9.62
N ALA A 264 -1.05 -22.50 -9.13
CA ALA A 264 -0.78 -21.35 -9.99
C ALA A 264 0.45 -21.60 -10.88
N GLY A 265 1.37 -22.46 -10.45
CA GLY A 265 2.53 -22.86 -11.22
C GLY A 265 3.33 -21.68 -11.77
N GLY A 266 3.55 -20.64 -10.95
CA GLY A 266 4.27 -19.42 -11.34
C GLY A 266 3.47 -18.42 -12.19
N ALA A 267 2.22 -18.73 -12.55
CA ALA A 267 1.36 -17.83 -13.33
C ALA A 267 0.70 -16.78 -12.44
N VAL A 268 0.77 -15.52 -12.89
CA VAL A 268 0.02 -14.40 -12.33
C VAL A 268 -1.00 -13.97 -13.38
N ALA A 269 -2.26 -14.34 -13.17
CA ALA A 269 -3.31 -14.21 -14.18
C ALA A 269 -4.05 -12.86 -14.13
N SER A 270 -4.07 -12.20 -12.97
CA SER A 270 -4.82 -10.96 -12.77
C SER A 270 -4.02 -9.90 -12.01
N ALA A 271 -4.42 -8.63 -12.16
CA ALA A 271 -3.83 -7.52 -11.39
C ALA A 271 -4.06 -7.70 -9.87
N ALA A 272 -5.15 -8.34 -9.46
CA ALA A 272 -5.44 -8.67 -8.07
C ALA A 272 -4.46 -9.71 -7.51
N ASP A 273 -4.13 -10.74 -8.29
CA ASP A 273 -3.12 -11.73 -7.92
C ASP A 273 -1.74 -11.09 -7.86
N TYR A 274 -1.42 -10.23 -8.83
CA TYR A 274 -0.17 -9.47 -8.86
C TYR A 274 -0.02 -8.60 -7.62
N LYS A 275 -1.08 -7.89 -7.22
CA LYS A 275 -1.09 -7.11 -5.97
C LYS A 275 -0.72 -7.97 -4.77
N ARG A 276 -1.35 -9.15 -4.62
CA ARG A 276 -1.09 -10.05 -3.49
C ARG A 276 0.35 -10.54 -3.48
N VAL A 277 0.90 -10.88 -4.64
CA VAL A 277 2.30 -11.31 -4.79
C VAL A 277 3.26 -10.16 -4.45
N VAL A 278 3.00 -8.95 -4.94
CA VAL A 278 3.83 -7.77 -4.64
C VAL A 278 3.78 -7.41 -3.16
N ASP A 279 2.60 -7.46 -2.52
CA ASP A 279 2.47 -7.22 -1.08
C ASP A 279 3.28 -8.23 -0.26
N ALA A 280 3.21 -9.51 -0.64
CA ALA A 280 4.03 -10.55 -0.02
C ALA A 280 5.53 -10.34 -0.27
N ALA A 281 5.92 -9.89 -1.46
CA ALA A 281 7.30 -9.58 -1.80
C ALA A 281 7.85 -8.41 -0.98
N LEU A 282 7.06 -7.35 -0.82
CA LEU A 282 7.39 -6.18 0.02
C LEU A 282 7.54 -6.59 1.48
N ALA A 283 6.65 -7.45 1.99
CA ALA A 283 6.73 -7.99 3.34
C ALA A 283 7.99 -8.85 3.53
N ARG A 284 8.30 -9.74 2.57
CA ARG A 284 9.52 -10.57 2.57
C ARG A 284 10.80 -9.73 2.57
N ALA A 285 10.80 -8.62 1.83
CA ALA A 285 11.91 -7.67 1.77
C ALA A 285 12.01 -6.72 2.99
N GLY A 286 11.03 -6.77 3.90
CA GLY A 286 10.96 -5.90 5.07
C GLY A 286 10.77 -4.42 4.72
N VAL A 287 10.07 -4.13 3.62
CA VAL A 287 9.72 -2.75 3.24
C VAL A 287 8.60 -2.27 4.15
N THR A 288 8.84 -1.18 4.88
CA THR A 288 7.84 -0.54 5.75
C THR A 288 7.44 0.82 5.21
N GLY A 289 6.21 1.26 5.49
CA GLY A 289 5.71 2.57 5.05
C GLY A 289 5.41 2.67 3.54
N VAL A 290 5.28 1.54 2.85
CA VAL A 290 4.79 1.48 1.47
C VAL A 290 3.60 0.55 1.42
N THR A 291 2.51 1.01 0.81
CA THR A 291 1.30 0.20 0.58
C THR A 291 1.01 0.15 -0.91
N THR A 292 0.45 -0.95 -1.39
CA THR A 292 0.00 -1.06 -2.78
C THR A 292 -1.52 -1.06 -2.86
N ALA A 293 -2.06 -0.47 -3.93
CA ALA A 293 -3.47 -0.57 -4.26
C ALA A 293 -3.68 -0.61 -5.77
N LEU A 294 -4.76 -1.30 -6.17
CA LEU A 294 -5.28 -1.22 -7.52
C LEU A 294 -6.05 0.08 -7.71
N GLY A 295 -6.18 0.53 -8.96
CA GLY A 295 -6.97 1.70 -9.26
C GLY A 295 -8.42 1.54 -8.82
N SER A 296 -8.98 2.60 -8.25
CA SER A 296 -10.36 2.65 -7.77
C SER A 296 -11.36 3.09 -8.86
N THR A 297 -10.90 3.29 -10.09
CA THR A 297 -11.72 3.67 -11.24
C THR A 297 -11.69 2.57 -12.30
N PRO A 298 -12.72 2.43 -13.14
CA PRO A 298 -12.72 1.44 -14.23
C PRO A 298 -11.52 1.58 -15.18
N ALA A 299 -11.01 2.79 -15.39
CA ALA A 299 -9.88 3.06 -16.28
C ALA A 299 -8.50 2.71 -15.67
N ASP A 300 -8.42 2.55 -14.35
CA ASP A 300 -7.18 2.24 -13.63
C ASP A 300 -7.26 0.90 -12.86
N ALA A 301 -8.34 0.14 -13.00
CA ALA A 301 -8.58 -1.09 -12.24
C ALA A 301 -7.42 -2.12 -12.37
N ASP A 302 -6.79 -2.16 -13.54
CA ASP A 302 -5.68 -3.07 -13.85
C ASP A 302 -4.29 -2.47 -13.54
N LYS A 303 -4.22 -1.27 -12.95
CA LYS A 303 -2.96 -0.60 -12.63
C LYS A 303 -2.65 -0.75 -11.14
N LEU A 304 -1.46 -1.29 -10.84
CA LEU A 304 -0.93 -1.30 -9.48
C LEU A 304 -0.25 0.04 -9.18
N SER A 305 -0.68 0.72 -8.11
CA SER A 305 -0.04 1.94 -7.61
C SER A 305 0.64 1.67 -6.27
N PHE A 306 1.82 2.27 -6.09
CA PHE A 306 2.55 2.28 -4.82
C PHE A 306 2.33 3.61 -4.13
N PHE A 307 2.06 3.56 -2.82
CA PHE A 307 1.85 4.74 -1.99
C PHE A 307 2.88 4.73 -0.86
N GLY A 308 3.55 5.88 -0.67
CA GLY A 308 4.55 6.06 0.38
C GLY A 308 3.98 6.77 1.60
N GLN A 309 4.86 7.14 2.53
CA GLN A 309 4.48 7.93 3.69
C GLN A 309 4.32 9.41 3.35
N LEU A 310 3.39 10.06 4.06
CA LEU A 310 3.15 11.49 3.93
C LEU A 310 4.44 12.29 4.17
N GLY A 311 4.75 13.22 3.26
CA GLY A 311 5.92 14.09 3.36
C GLY A 311 7.27 13.41 3.08
N GLN A 312 7.28 12.12 2.73
CA GLN A 312 8.49 11.38 2.37
C GLN A 312 8.51 11.11 0.86
N PRO A 313 9.66 11.19 0.17
CA PRO A 313 9.75 10.77 -1.22
C PRO A 313 9.59 9.24 -1.33
N LEU A 314 8.93 8.79 -2.40
CA LEU A 314 8.86 7.40 -2.80
C LEU A 314 9.56 7.24 -4.14
N THR A 315 10.50 6.30 -4.24
CA THR A 315 11.10 5.93 -5.52
C THR A 315 11.14 4.42 -5.68
N ILE A 316 10.80 3.97 -6.88
CA ILE A 316 10.98 2.59 -7.33
C ILE A 316 12.12 2.62 -8.35
N GLY A 317 13.16 1.83 -8.11
CA GLY A 317 14.27 1.70 -9.05
C GLY A 317 13.89 0.87 -10.28
N GLU A 318 14.88 0.64 -11.14
CA GLU A 318 14.68 -0.13 -12.35
C GLU A 318 14.16 -1.55 -12.05
N VAL A 319 13.19 -1.99 -12.84
CA VAL A 319 12.68 -3.34 -12.81
C VAL A 319 13.63 -4.22 -13.60
N ALA A 320 14.36 -5.08 -12.91
CA ALA A 320 15.21 -6.09 -13.50
C ALA A 320 14.41 -7.39 -13.68
N VAL A 321 14.28 -7.85 -14.91
CA VAL A 321 13.79 -9.20 -15.19
C VAL A 321 15.02 -10.05 -15.49
N SER A 322 15.34 -10.99 -14.60
CA SER A 322 16.25 -12.07 -14.93
C SER A 322 15.41 -13.19 -15.49
N GLN A 323 15.34 -13.27 -16.82
CA GLN A 323 14.83 -14.49 -17.43
C GLN A 323 15.90 -15.56 -17.24
N GLY A 324 15.55 -16.64 -16.54
CA GLY A 324 16.38 -17.82 -16.52
C GLY A 324 16.67 -18.25 -17.96
N GLY A 325 17.85 -18.80 -18.24
CA GLY A 325 18.08 -19.41 -19.55
C GLY A 325 16.93 -20.40 -19.83
N PRO A 326 16.32 -20.39 -21.03
CA PRO A 326 15.10 -21.13 -21.31
C PRO A 326 15.28 -22.60 -20.92
N THR A 327 14.57 -23.06 -19.90
CA THR A 327 14.55 -24.48 -19.55
C THR A 327 13.60 -25.20 -20.50
N MET A 328 14.09 -25.64 -21.65
CA MET A 328 13.37 -26.63 -22.47
C MET A 328 13.57 -28.02 -21.88
N SER A 329 12.48 -28.78 -21.76
CA SER A 329 12.57 -30.20 -21.44
C SER A 329 13.25 -30.93 -22.60
N VAL A 330 14.34 -31.64 -22.31
CA VAL A 330 15.06 -32.44 -23.30
C VAL A 330 14.27 -33.71 -23.69
N ASP A 331 13.24 -34.09 -22.92
CA ASP A 331 12.45 -35.30 -23.12
C ASP A 331 11.63 -35.31 -24.42
N ARG A 332 11.27 -34.14 -24.96
CA ARG A 332 10.42 -34.01 -26.17
C ARG A 332 10.96 -33.02 -27.20
N LEU A 333 12.26 -33.06 -27.48
CA LEU A 333 12.83 -32.30 -28.60
C LEU A 333 12.47 -32.96 -29.93
N ASP A 334 11.48 -32.40 -30.61
CA ASP A 334 11.10 -32.78 -31.98
C ASP A 334 11.71 -31.78 -32.98
N VAL A 335 12.63 -32.26 -33.81
CA VAL A 335 13.32 -31.49 -34.87
C VAL A 335 12.76 -31.80 -36.26
N SER A 336 11.61 -32.47 -36.35
CA SER A 336 10.94 -32.71 -37.63
C SER A 336 10.49 -31.39 -38.26
N ASP A 337 10.49 -31.34 -39.59
CA ASP A 337 10.05 -30.16 -40.34
C ASP A 337 8.61 -29.76 -40.00
N THR A 338 7.76 -30.73 -39.68
CA THR A 338 6.37 -30.49 -39.24
C THR A 338 6.29 -29.80 -37.88
N ALA A 339 7.13 -30.19 -36.92
CA ALA A 339 7.16 -29.58 -35.59
C ALA A 339 7.76 -28.16 -35.63
N LEU A 340 8.83 -27.98 -36.41
CA LEU A 340 9.47 -26.66 -36.59
C LEU A 340 8.54 -25.69 -37.34
N ALA A 341 7.83 -26.14 -38.38
CA ALA A 341 6.86 -25.31 -39.09
C ALA A 341 5.68 -24.89 -38.19
N ALA A 342 5.22 -25.75 -37.29
CA ALA A 342 4.17 -25.42 -36.31
C ALA A 342 4.60 -24.34 -35.31
N LEU A 343 5.91 -24.20 -35.07
CA LEU A 343 6.51 -23.15 -34.24
C LEU A 343 6.77 -21.85 -35.02
N GLY A 344 6.33 -21.75 -36.28
CA GLY A 344 6.51 -20.56 -37.11
C GLY A 344 7.91 -20.44 -37.73
N VAL A 345 8.72 -21.49 -37.69
CA VAL A 345 10.08 -21.51 -38.27
C VAL A 345 9.98 -21.71 -39.78
N ALA A 346 9.92 -20.60 -40.52
CA ALA A 346 9.65 -20.63 -41.96
C ALA A 346 10.93 -20.74 -42.83
N SER A 347 12.05 -20.17 -42.38
CA SER A 347 13.29 -20.12 -43.15
C SER A 347 14.37 -21.11 -42.69
N GLY A 348 15.36 -21.37 -43.53
CA GLY A 348 16.55 -22.16 -43.15
C GLY A 348 17.41 -21.46 -42.09
N GLU A 349 17.43 -20.13 -42.06
CA GLU A 349 18.14 -19.36 -41.05
C GLU A 349 17.49 -19.49 -39.67
N ASP A 350 16.15 -19.46 -39.61
CA ASP A 350 15.41 -19.65 -38.36
C ASP A 350 15.57 -21.06 -37.82
N ARG A 351 15.62 -22.08 -38.69
CA ARG A 351 15.93 -23.45 -38.28
C ARG A 351 17.31 -23.53 -37.61
N ASN A 352 18.33 -22.91 -38.19
CA ASN A 352 19.67 -22.91 -37.62
C ASN A 352 19.70 -22.24 -36.23
N LYS A 353 18.94 -21.16 -36.02
CA LYS A 353 18.81 -20.49 -34.71
C LYS A 353 18.14 -21.40 -33.68
N VAL A 354 17.07 -22.09 -34.05
CA VAL A 354 16.37 -23.03 -33.16
C VAL A 354 17.25 -24.22 -32.81
N LEU A 355 17.94 -24.82 -33.79
CA LEU A 355 18.86 -25.93 -33.55
C LEU A 355 20.04 -25.52 -32.66
N ALA A 356 20.59 -24.31 -32.85
CA ALA A 356 21.63 -23.78 -31.98
C ALA A 356 21.14 -23.59 -30.53
N ALA A 357 19.90 -23.12 -30.35
CA ALA A 357 19.28 -23.02 -29.03
C ALA A 357 19.08 -24.40 -28.38
N TYR A 358 18.60 -25.39 -29.14
CA TYR A 358 18.46 -26.77 -28.67
C TYR A 358 19.79 -27.38 -28.24
N LEU A 359 20.84 -27.21 -29.04
CA LEU A 359 22.20 -27.63 -28.67
C LEU A 359 22.68 -26.94 -27.38
N GLY A 360 22.38 -25.65 -27.22
CA GLY A 360 22.70 -24.91 -26.00
C GLY A 360 22.04 -25.51 -24.76
N VAL A 361 20.75 -25.86 -24.84
CA VAL A 361 20.06 -26.45 -23.69
C VAL A 361 20.47 -27.90 -23.43
N VAL A 362 20.69 -28.71 -24.47
CA VAL A 362 21.23 -30.06 -24.29
C VAL A 362 22.61 -30.00 -23.61
N ASN A 363 23.50 -29.09 -24.03
CA ASN A 363 24.80 -28.91 -23.37
C ASN A 363 24.67 -28.45 -21.91
N SER A 364 23.72 -27.56 -21.62
CA SER A 364 23.43 -27.12 -20.26
C SER A 364 22.91 -28.28 -19.39
N ALA A 365 21.99 -29.08 -19.92
CA ALA A 365 21.46 -30.26 -19.25
C ALA A 365 22.56 -31.30 -18.99
N ILE A 366 23.43 -31.58 -19.97
CA ILE A 366 24.61 -32.44 -19.79
C ILE A 366 25.53 -31.89 -18.70
N SER A 367 25.76 -30.57 -18.67
CA SER A 367 26.57 -29.93 -17.64
C SER A 367 25.94 -30.08 -16.25
N GLY A 368 24.62 -29.92 -16.13
CA GLY A 368 23.88 -30.13 -14.88
C GLY A 368 23.91 -31.59 -14.40
N VAL A 369 23.75 -32.57 -15.30
CA VAL A 369 23.89 -34.00 -14.98
C VAL A 369 25.32 -34.31 -14.55
N THR A 370 26.32 -33.75 -15.23
CA THR A 370 27.74 -33.94 -14.88
C THR A 370 28.06 -33.35 -13.50
N ALA A 371 27.55 -32.15 -13.20
CA ALA A 371 27.70 -31.53 -11.88
C ALA A 371 27.03 -32.36 -10.77
N SER A 372 25.83 -32.89 -11.04
CA SER A 372 25.11 -33.76 -10.11
C SER A 372 25.83 -35.09 -9.89
N ALA A 373 26.38 -35.70 -10.94
CA ALA A 373 27.20 -36.90 -10.85
C ALA A 373 28.49 -36.65 -10.06
N ALA A 374 29.15 -35.51 -10.29
CA ALA A 374 30.33 -35.10 -9.52
C ALA A 374 29.99 -34.93 -8.04
N TYR A 375 28.87 -34.27 -7.72
CA TYR A 375 28.38 -34.14 -6.35
C TYR A 375 28.11 -35.52 -5.71
N LEU A 376 27.40 -36.42 -6.39
CA LEU A 376 27.19 -37.79 -5.91
C LEU A 376 28.51 -38.54 -5.69
N GLY A 377 29.51 -38.35 -6.56
CA GLY A 377 30.85 -38.88 -6.38
C GLY A 377 31.53 -38.36 -5.10
N THR A 378 31.38 -37.08 -4.78
CA THR A 378 31.89 -36.50 -3.52
C THR A 378 31.17 -37.07 -2.29
N VAL A 379 29.85 -37.30 -2.40
CA VAL A 379 29.05 -37.90 -1.32
C VAL A 379 29.47 -39.36 -1.10
N ALA A 380 29.66 -40.13 -2.18
CA ALA A 380 30.14 -41.52 -2.10
C ALA A 380 31.52 -41.59 -1.41
N ALA A 381 32.48 -40.76 -1.83
CA ALA A 381 33.80 -40.70 -1.20
C ALA A 381 33.73 -40.34 0.29
N ARG A 382 32.82 -39.43 0.68
CA ARG A 382 32.58 -39.08 2.08
C ARG A 382 31.99 -40.25 2.86
N ILE A 383 31.05 -40.99 2.28
CA ILE A 383 30.46 -42.20 2.89
C ILE A 383 31.55 -43.26 3.08
N ASP A 384 32.40 -43.50 2.10
CA ASP A 384 33.51 -44.46 2.20
C ASP A 384 34.50 -44.07 3.30
N ALA A 385 34.86 -42.79 3.40
CA ALA A 385 35.71 -42.28 4.47
C ALA A 385 35.06 -42.44 5.85
N GLN A 386 33.76 -42.16 5.97
CA GLN A 386 33.00 -42.36 7.21
C GLN A 386 32.91 -43.83 7.60
N LYS A 387 32.72 -44.72 6.61
CA LYS A 387 32.73 -46.16 6.83
C LYS A 387 34.08 -46.63 7.36
N SER A 388 35.18 -46.27 6.69
CA SER A 388 36.52 -46.65 7.14
C SER A 388 36.85 -46.11 8.53
N PHE A 389 36.44 -44.88 8.85
CA PHE A 389 36.59 -44.32 10.19
C PHE A 389 35.79 -45.13 11.23
N THR A 390 34.55 -45.52 10.90
CA THR A 390 33.70 -46.33 11.77
C THR A 390 34.27 -47.73 11.97
N ASP A 391 34.77 -48.36 10.91
CA ASP A 391 35.42 -49.67 10.98
C ASP A 391 36.66 -49.62 11.89
N THR A 392 37.52 -48.61 11.70
CA THR A 392 38.71 -48.41 12.56
C THR A 392 38.33 -48.14 14.03
N LEU A 393 37.24 -47.39 14.25
CA LEU A 393 36.72 -47.14 15.58
C LEU A 393 36.19 -48.43 16.22
N MET A 394 35.47 -49.26 15.48
CA MET A 394 35.00 -50.57 15.94
C MET A 394 36.17 -51.48 16.31
N ASP A 395 37.18 -51.59 15.44
CA ASP A 395 38.39 -52.39 15.71
C ASP A 395 39.11 -51.90 16.99
N SER A 396 39.22 -50.58 17.18
CA SER A 396 39.83 -49.99 18.39
C SER A 396 39.00 -50.24 19.65
N ILE A 397 37.67 -50.23 19.52
CA ILE A 397 36.76 -50.55 20.63
C ILE A 397 36.87 -52.04 20.98
N ASP A 398 36.90 -52.93 19.98
CA ASP A 398 37.02 -54.37 20.22
C ASP A 398 38.36 -54.72 20.88
N GLU A 399 39.47 -54.10 20.46
CA GLU A 399 40.77 -54.23 21.14
C GLU A 399 40.73 -53.65 22.56
N GLY A 400 40.12 -52.47 22.74
CA GLY A 400 39.99 -51.84 24.04
C GLY A 400 39.11 -52.63 25.03
N VAL A 401 37.99 -53.18 24.57
CA VAL A 401 37.09 -54.03 25.36
C VAL A 401 37.75 -55.38 25.62
N GLY A 402 38.42 -55.99 24.64
CA GLY A 402 39.19 -57.21 24.83
C GLY A 402 40.25 -57.05 25.91
N ALA A 403 41.03 -55.97 25.89
CA ALA A 403 42.03 -55.67 26.91
C ALA A 403 41.42 -55.47 28.30
N LEU A 404 40.25 -54.82 28.40
CA LEU A 404 39.52 -54.66 29.67
C LEU A 404 38.98 -55.99 30.20
N VAL A 405 38.48 -56.87 29.32
CA VAL A 405 37.97 -58.20 29.68
C VAL A 405 39.11 -59.13 30.10
N ASP A 406 40.23 -59.13 29.37
CA ASP A 406 41.42 -59.92 29.72
C ASP A 406 41.99 -59.48 31.08
N ALA A 407 42.08 -58.15 31.31
CA ALA A 407 42.53 -57.61 32.60
C ALA A 407 41.60 -58.01 33.76
N ASP A 408 40.28 -58.00 33.56
CA ASP A 408 39.30 -58.43 34.57
C ASP A 408 39.39 -59.95 34.83
N MET A 409 39.60 -60.74 33.77
CA MET A 409 39.77 -62.20 33.88
C MET A 409 41.03 -62.57 34.66
N ASP A 410 42.15 -61.87 34.45
CA ASP A 410 43.39 -62.07 35.20
C ASP A 410 43.23 -61.69 36.69
N ALA A 411 42.55 -60.58 36.97
CA ALA A 411 42.25 -60.16 38.34
C ALA A 411 41.36 -61.16 39.07
N GLU A 412 40.30 -61.65 38.42
CA GLU A 412 39.38 -62.65 38.99
C GLU A 412 40.03 -64.03 39.11
N SER A 413 40.87 -64.44 38.14
CA SER A 413 41.65 -65.69 38.21
C SER A 413 42.62 -65.66 39.39
N THR A 414 43.31 -64.54 39.59
CA THR A 414 44.19 -64.33 40.76
C THR A 414 43.38 -64.36 42.06
N ARG A 415 42.21 -63.73 42.07
CA ARG A 415 41.29 -63.74 43.22
C ARG A 415 40.80 -65.16 43.55
N LEU A 416 40.44 -65.96 42.54
CA LEU A 416 40.05 -67.36 42.70
C LEU A 416 41.19 -68.21 43.24
N GLN A 417 42.41 -68.05 42.73
CA GLN A 417 43.59 -68.74 43.24
C GLN A 417 43.86 -68.36 44.71
N ALA A 418 43.81 -67.07 45.03
CA ALA A 418 43.96 -66.61 46.41
C ALA A 418 42.87 -67.19 47.32
N LEU A 419 41.62 -67.24 46.87
CA LEU A 419 40.51 -67.84 47.61
C LEU A 419 40.69 -69.35 47.80
N GLN A 420 41.18 -70.05 46.77
CA GLN A 420 41.44 -71.49 46.83
C GLN A 420 42.59 -71.81 47.80
N VAL A 421 43.65 -70.98 47.83
CA VAL A 421 44.72 -71.09 48.83
C VAL A 421 44.18 -70.79 50.24
N GLN A 422 43.35 -69.76 50.40
CA GLN A 422 42.69 -69.49 51.68
C GLN A 422 41.82 -70.67 52.14
N GLN A 423 41.08 -71.31 51.24
CA GLN A 423 40.27 -72.49 51.57
C GLN A 423 41.14 -73.71 51.91
N GLN A 424 42.23 -73.94 51.17
CA GLN A 424 43.18 -75.02 51.48
C GLN A 424 43.84 -74.81 52.85
N LEU A 425 44.25 -73.57 53.16
CA LEU A 425 44.73 -73.19 54.48
C LEU A 425 43.64 -73.34 55.54
N GLY A 426 42.39 -72.99 55.21
CA GLY A 426 41.22 -73.19 56.07
C GLY A 426 40.98 -74.66 56.41
N VAL A 427 41.03 -75.56 55.42
CA VAL A 427 40.88 -77.02 55.61
C VAL A 427 42.08 -77.59 56.35
N GLN A 428 43.31 -77.16 56.02
CA GLN A 428 44.51 -77.58 56.74
C GLN A 428 44.43 -77.16 58.21
N ALA A 429 44.08 -75.90 58.49
CA ALA A 429 43.84 -75.38 59.83
C ALA A 429 42.74 -76.17 60.55
N LEU A 430 41.61 -76.46 59.90
CA LEU A 430 40.54 -77.30 60.48
C LEU A 430 41.03 -78.72 60.79
N SER A 431 41.86 -79.31 59.92
CA SER A 431 42.43 -80.65 60.10
C SER A 431 43.47 -80.69 61.21
N MET A 432 44.24 -79.61 61.39
CA MET A 432 45.18 -79.43 62.51
C MET A 432 44.42 -79.25 63.82
N ILE A 433 43.35 -78.44 63.84
CA ILE A 433 42.47 -78.29 65.01
C ILE A 433 41.85 -79.65 65.38
N ASN A 434 41.35 -80.43 64.42
CA ASN A 434 40.80 -81.76 64.67
C ASN A 434 41.83 -82.81 65.07
N ARG A 435 43.11 -82.68 64.66
CA ARG A 435 44.19 -83.54 65.15
C ARG A 435 44.61 -83.13 66.57
N SER A 436 44.83 -81.84 66.80
CA SER A 436 45.15 -81.28 68.12
C SER A 436 44.08 -81.62 69.16
N ALA A 437 42.79 -81.50 68.83
CA ALA A 437 41.71 -81.90 69.73
C ALA A 437 41.73 -83.40 70.06
N ARG A 438 42.09 -84.26 69.10
CA ARG A 438 42.24 -85.71 69.33
C ARG A 438 43.48 -86.08 70.13
N ASP A 439 44.59 -85.37 69.93
CA ASP A 439 45.82 -85.59 70.70
C ASP A 439 45.67 -85.13 72.16
N VAL A 440 44.91 -84.05 72.40
CA VAL A 440 44.48 -83.69 73.76
C VAL A 440 43.65 -84.80 74.40
N LEU A 441 42.72 -85.43 73.68
CA LEU A 441 41.95 -86.57 74.19
C LEU A 441 42.79 -87.83 74.47
N ARG A 442 43.94 -88.01 73.82
CA ARG A 442 44.88 -89.10 74.12
C ARG A 442 45.63 -88.90 75.43
N LEU A 443 45.85 -87.66 75.86
CA LEU A 443 46.46 -87.33 77.15
C LEU A 443 45.52 -87.58 78.34
N PHE A 444 44.22 -87.78 78.07
CA PHE A 444 43.20 -88.12 79.07
C PHE A 444 42.82 -89.61 79.07
N ARG A 445 43.56 -90.46 78.35
CA ARG A 445 43.55 -91.92 78.51
C ARG A 445 44.85 -92.35 79.17
#